data_AF-A0A929I2D3-F1
#
_entry.id   AF-A0A929I2D3-F1
#
_cell.length_a   1.000
_cell.length_b   1.000
_cell.length_c   1.000
_cell.angle_alpha   90.00
_cell.angle_beta   90.00
_cell.angle_gamma   90.00
#
_symmetry.space_group_name_H-M   'P 1'
#
loop_
_entity.id
_entity.type
_entity.pdbx_description
1 polymer ?
#
loop_
_entity_poly.entity_id
_entity_poly.type
_entity_poly.pdbx_seq_one_letter_code
_entity_poly.pdbx_strand_id
1 'polypeptide(L)'
;LDSIYLDLKSGQRVIITGERDDLKGVYASETRTLKEVIIEDGFGVITFDKSLTNTYVRNTVSINANIARATHGETVTEILGSGDAGQVFQQFTLRQPPLTYISASTPKGVQTTLEIRVNDLLWKEVPSFYGHGPNERIYITRLDNDGKIHIRFGDGKTGSRPPSGQENVTATYRKGIGLGGLLKADQLSILMTRPFGVKEVTNPIGSSGAAGPETLDQTRQNAPLTILTLDRVVSLKDFENFTQAFAGIEKARADWVWDGETRLVYITVAGANGKTVDEESTLYKNLRNAIEGSCNGRQSFRIKSYASISFHLKANIWIDHRYIKEKVMTDVETTLNQLYSFKQRRLAQAVTKSEVMAVIQELKGIVAVDLDELFLTGEANILNSYLPARRGRWDRQQKQPAPAELLTLSPDRITLVEMKK
;
A
#
# COMPACT_ATOMS: atom_id res chain seq x y z
N LEU A 1 29.48 5.08 -20.51
CA LEU A 1 29.00 3.80 -21.09
C LEU A 1 30.13 3.21 -21.92
N ASP A 2 30.01 1.97 -22.37
CA ASP A 2 31.01 1.31 -23.22
C ASP A 2 30.98 1.77 -24.69
N SER A 3 29.88 2.39 -25.12
CA SER A 3 29.75 3.08 -26.41
C SER A 3 28.77 4.26 -26.34
N ILE A 4 28.48 4.87 -27.50
CA ILE A 4 27.38 5.82 -27.68
C ILE A 4 26.09 5.04 -27.94
N TYR A 5 25.01 5.41 -27.25
CA TYR A 5 23.66 4.84 -27.44
C TYR A 5 22.67 5.97 -27.73
N LEU A 6 22.35 6.17 -29.01
CA LEU A 6 21.59 7.33 -29.49
C LEU A 6 20.10 7.33 -29.08
N ASP A 7 19.57 6.17 -28.67
CA ASP A 7 18.17 6.03 -28.26
C ASP A 7 17.91 6.45 -26.81
N LEU A 8 18.97 6.70 -26.02
CA LEU A 8 18.84 7.14 -24.64
C LEU A 8 18.44 8.62 -24.58
N LYS A 9 17.43 8.93 -23.76
CA LYS A 9 16.89 10.29 -23.64
C LYS A 9 16.80 10.73 -22.18
N SER A 10 16.99 12.03 -21.94
CA SER A 10 16.64 12.64 -20.65
C SER A 10 15.15 12.39 -20.35
N GLY A 11 14.83 12.13 -19.07
CA GLY A 11 13.51 11.73 -18.59
C GLY A 11 13.18 10.24 -18.73
N GLN A 12 14.01 9.46 -19.43
CA GLN A 12 13.80 8.02 -19.59
C GLN A 12 14.08 7.27 -18.29
N ARG A 13 13.21 6.31 -17.95
CA ARG A 13 13.46 5.39 -16.84
C ARG A 13 14.39 4.27 -17.29
N VAL A 14 15.31 3.89 -16.41
CA VAL A 14 16.24 2.78 -16.59
C VAL A 14 16.30 1.93 -15.32
N ILE A 15 16.67 0.66 -15.46
CA ILE A 15 16.93 -0.26 -14.35
C ILE A 15 18.39 -0.61 -14.43
N ILE A 16 19.10 -0.34 -13.33
CA ILE A 16 20.50 -0.66 -13.15
C ILE A 16 20.54 -1.94 -12.32
N THR A 17 21.26 -2.95 -12.78
CA THR A 17 21.46 -4.20 -12.06
C THR A 17 22.95 -4.52 -12.02
N GLY A 18 23.49 -4.89 -10.86
CA GLY A 18 24.88 -5.32 -10.73
C GLY A 18 25.15 -5.98 -9.39
N GLU A 19 26.35 -6.55 -9.26
CA GLU A 19 26.88 -7.04 -8.00
C GLU A 19 27.23 -5.86 -7.09
N ARG A 20 26.81 -5.92 -5.84
CA ARG A 20 27.13 -4.91 -4.83
C ARG A 20 28.61 -4.96 -4.46
N ASP A 21 29.25 -3.79 -4.46
CA ASP A 21 30.67 -3.65 -4.08
C ASP A 21 30.91 -3.93 -2.59
N ASP A 22 29.91 -3.64 -1.74
CA ASP A 22 29.98 -3.86 -0.30
C ASP A 22 29.58 -5.28 0.13
N LEU A 23 28.91 -6.05 -0.75
CA LEU A 23 28.41 -7.40 -0.47
C LEU A 23 28.66 -8.32 -1.67
N LYS A 24 29.84 -8.97 -1.67
CA LYS A 24 30.25 -9.90 -2.72
C LYS A 24 29.22 -11.03 -2.91
N GLY A 25 28.86 -11.28 -4.17
CA GLY A 25 27.87 -12.28 -4.60
C GLY A 25 26.42 -11.81 -4.48
N VAL A 26 26.15 -10.62 -3.94
CA VAL A 26 24.79 -10.09 -3.79
C VAL A 26 24.50 -9.13 -4.95
N TYR A 27 23.55 -9.51 -5.80
CA TYR A 27 23.05 -8.64 -6.86
C TYR A 27 21.90 -7.77 -6.36
N ALA A 28 21.89 -6.52 -6.79
CA ALA A 28 20.79 -5.60 -6.54
C ALA A 28 20.39 -4.87 -7.82
N SER A 29 19.10 -4.51 -7.88
CA SER A 29 18.53 -3.75 -8.98
C SER A 29 17.86 -2.48 -8.46
N GLU A 30 18.04 -1.38 -9.17
CA GLU A 30 17.49 -0.08 -8.83
C GLU A 30 16.91 0.60 -10.05
N THR A 31 15.77 1.30 -9.90
CA THR A 31 15.22 2.15 -10.96
C THR A 31 15.71 3.58 -10.81
N ARG A 32 16.14 4.21 -11.90
CA ARG A 32 16.47 5.65 -11.95
C ARG A 32 15.89 6.31 -13.19
N THR A 33 15.84 7.64 -13.16
CA THR A 33 15.50 8.45 -14.33
C THR A 33 16.77 9.09 -14.84
N LEU A 34 16.99 9.05 -16.15
CA LEU A 34 18.09 9.77 -16.78
C LEU A 34 17.82 11.28 -16.68
N LYS A 35 18.68 12.01 -15.98
CA LYS A 35 18.64 13.47 -15.93
C LYS A 35 19.26 14.05 -17.19
N GLU A 36 20.41 13.54 -17.58
CA GLU A 36 21.16 14.01 -18.75
C GLU A 36 21.83 12.84 -19.46
N VAL A 37 21.96 12.98 -20.78
CA VAL A 37 22.67 12.05 -21.65
C VAL A 37 23.54 12.91 -22.57
N ILE A 38 24.85 12.82 -22.41
CA ILE A 38 25.82 13.56 -23.21
C ILE A 38 26.81 12.60 -23.86
N ILE A 39 27.57 13.12 -24.82
CA ILE A 39 28.68 12.40 -25.44
C ILE A 39 29.95 13.12 -25.01
N GLU A 40 30.87 12.38 -24.38
CA GLU A 40 32.15 12.89 -23.91
C GLU A 40 33.23 11.88 -24.32
N ASP A 41 34.30 12.35 -24.97
CA ASP A 41 35.42 11.54 -25.45
C ASP A 41 35.03 10.28 -26.26
N GLY A 42 33.95 10.37 -27.04
CA GLY A 42 33.46 9.27 -27.87
C GLY A 42 32.63 8.21 -27.11
N PHE A 43 32.29 8.45 -25.85
CA PHE A 43 31.44 7.60 -25.03
C PHE A 43 30.15 8.30 -24.62
N GLY A 44 29.06 7.55 -24.47
CA GLY A 44 27.85 8.08 -23.83
C GLY A 44 28.06 8.23 -22.32
N VAL A 45 27.83 9.43 -21.79
CA VAL A 45 27.82 9.70 -20.34
C VAL A 45 26.40 10.00 -19.93
N ILE A 46 25.91 9.27 -18.92
CA ILE A 46 24.57 9.45 -18.36
C ILE A 46 24.67 9.95 -16.93
N THR A 47 23.78 10.87 -16.56
CA THR A 47 23.60 11.28 -15.17
C THR A 47 22.19 10.95 -14.72
N PHE A 48 22.04 10.51 -13.47
CA PHE A 48 20.74 10.19 -12.89
C PHE A 48 20.15 11.40 -12.16
N ASP A 49 18.83 11.41 -12.04
CA ASP A 49 18.08 12.36 -11.23
C ASP A 49 18.43 12.29 -9.74
N LYS A 50 18.81 11.10 -9.26
CA LYS A 50 19.25 10.82 -7.90
C LYS A 50 20.42 9.85 -7.90
N SER A 51 21.28 9.94 -6.89
CA SER A 51 22.35 8.98 -6.66
C SER A 51 21.82 7.55 -6.52
N LEU A 52 22.63 6.57 -6.90
CA LEU A 52 22.34 5.16 -6.61
C LEU A 52 22.37 4.93 -5.10
N THR A 53 21.53 4.01 -4.62
CA THR A 53 21.50 3.63 -3.21
C THR A 53 22.66 2.73 -2.87
N ASN A 54 23.04 1.84 -3.80
CA ASN A 54 24.19 0.95 -3.65
C ASN A 54 25.36 1.37 -4.56
N THR A 55 26.55 0.90 -4.20
CA THR A 55 27.74 0.92 -5.05
C THR A 55 27.90 -0.44 -5.72
N TYR A 56 28.30 -0.46 -7.00
CA TYR A 56 28.33 -1.68 -7.81
C TYR A 56 29.72 -1.97 -8.38
N VAL A 57 30.03 -3.25 -8.53
CA VAL A 57 31.23 -3.72 -9.23
C VAL A 57 31.09 -3.44 -10.73
N ARG A 58 31.91 -2.53 -11.27
CA ARG A 58 31.74 -1.91 -12.59
C ARG A 58 31.49 -2.89 -13.75
N ASN A 59 32.22 -4.00 -13.82
CA ASN A 59 32.11 -4.98 -14.91
C ASN A 59 30.89 -5.89 -14.82
N THR A 60 30.11 -5.82 -13.73
CA THR A 60 28.85 -6.57 -13.54
C THR A 60 27.62 -5.73 -13.84
N VAL A 61 27.78 -4.42 -14.02
CA VAL A 61 26.66 -3.49 -14.18
C VAL A 61 26.04 -3.63 -15.55
N SER A 62 24.72 -3.83 -15.56
CA SER A 62 23.86 -3.74 -16.74
C SER A 62 22.84 -2.63 -16.55
N ILE A 63 22.49 -1.95 -17.64
CA ILE A 63 21.49 -0.89 -17.67
C ILE A 63 20.43 -1.22 -18.71
N ASN A 64 19.23 -1.56 -18.26
CA ASN A 64 18.08 -1.80 -19.13
C ASN A 64 17.32 -0.49 -19.35
N ALA A 65 17.24 -0.03 -20.59
CA ALA A 65 16.52 1.19 -20.98
C ALA A 65 15.20 0.92 -21.74
N ASN A 66 14.97 -0.35 -22.12
CA ASN A 66 13.78 -0.86 -22.81
C ASN A 66 12.71 -1.34 -21.82
N ILE A 67 12.35 -0.50 -20.84
CA ILE A 67 11.45 -0.90 -19.75
C ILE A 67 10.00 -0.69 -20.14
N ALA A 68 9.18 -1.69 -19.84
CA ALA A 68 7.72 -1.60 -19.91
C ALA A 68 7.09 -1.74 -18.52
N ARG A 69 5.96 -1.08 -18.30
CA ARG A 69 5.17 -1.24 -17.08
C ARG A 69 4.40 -2.56 -17.15
N ALA A 70 4.53 -3.38 -16.12
CA ALA A 70 3.69 -4.56 -15.92
C ALA A 70 2.67 -4.31 -14.80
N THR A 71 1.46 -4.88 -14.95
CA THR A 71 0.40 -4.87 -13.93
C THR A 71 -0.20 -6.26 -13.79
N HIS A 72 -0.71 -6.58 -12.60
CA HIS A 72 -1.28 -7.89 -12.28
C HIS A 72 -2.54 -8.20 -13.09
N GLY A 73 -2.86 -9.49 -13.17
CA GLY A 73 -4.10 -10.04 -13.70
C GLY A 73 -3.98 -10.64 -15.08
N GLU A 74 -4.87 -11.57 -15.39
CA GLU A 74 -5.07 -12.15 -16.71
C GLU A 74 -6.06 -11.27 -17.49
N THR A 75 -5.80 -10.96 -18.77
CA THR A 75 -6.81 -10.25 -19.59
C THR A 75 -7.93 -11.20 -19.96
N VAL A 76 -9.15 -10.82 -19.61
CA VAL A 76 -10.39 -11.52 -19.99
C VAL A 76 -11.21 -10.60 -20.88
N THR A 77 -11.75 -11.16 -21.95
CA THR A 77 -12.78 -10.51 -22.79
C THR A 77 -14.01 -11.40 -22.81
N GLU A 78 -15.18 -10.84 -22.51
CA GLU A 78 -16.44 -11.58 -22.52
C GLU A 78 -17.62 -10.74 -23.05
N ILE A 79 -18.59 -11.42 -23.63
CA ILE A 79 -19.88 -10.86 -24.02
C ILE A 79 -20.79 -10.88 -22.79
N LEU A 80 -21.22 -9.70 -22.34
CA LEU A 80 -22.13 -9.57 -21.21
C LEU A 80 -23.56 -9.89 -21.61
N GLY A 81 -23.98 -9.42 -22.80
CA GLY A 81 -25.29 -9.70 -23.38
C GLY A 81 -25.75 -8.64 -24.37
N SER A 82 -27.07 -8.55 -24.54
CA SER A 82 -27.76 -7.64 -25.46
C SER A 82 -28.23 -6.38 -24.75
N GLY A 83 -27.88 -5.22 -25.28
CA GLY A 83 -28.47 -3.95 -24.86
C GLY A 83 -29.96 -3.89 -25.18
N ASP A 84 -30.71 -3.14 -24.40
CA ASP A 84 -32.12 -2.83 -24.62
C ASP A 84 -32.38 -1.35 -24.33
N ALA A 85 -32.59 -0.55 -25.38
CA ALA A 85 -32.85 0.89 -25.27
C ALA A 85 -34.17 1.21 -24.53
N GLY A 86 -35.08 0.23 -24.41
CA GLY A 86 -36.30 0.34 -23.62
C GLY A 86 -36.06 0.24 -22.11
N GLN A 87 -34.98 -0.41 -21.69
CA GLN A 87 -34.68 -0.64 -20.27
C GLN A 87 -33.90 0.52 -19.66
N VAL A 88 -34.48 1.13 -18.63
CA VAL A 88 -33.76 2.08 -17.78
C VAL A 88 -32.82 1.33 -16.86
N PHE A 89 -31.63 1.87 -16.62
CA PHE A 89 -30.67 1.31 -15.67
C PHE A 89 -30.33 -0.16 -15.91
N GLN A 90 -30.30 -0.59 -17.18
CA GLN A 90 -29.99 -1.97 -17.53
C GLN A 90 -28.68 -2.41 -16.88
N GLN A 91 -28.68 -3.61 -16.31
CA GLN A 91 -27.59 -4.14 -15.52
C GLN A 91 -27.05 -5.44 -16.12
N PHE A 92 -25.74 -5.59 -16.07
CA PHE A 92 -25.03 -6.81 -16.43
C PHE A 92 -24.09 -7.21 -15.29
N THR A 93 -23.67 -8.47 -15.25
CA THR A 93 -22.76 -8.99 -14.23
C THR A 93 -21.55 -9.62 -14.89
N LEU A 94 -20.35 -9.32 -14.41
CA LEU A 94 -19.14 -10.00 -14.87
C LEU A 94 -19.23 -11.49 -14.51
N ARG A 95 -18.91 -12.36 -15.48
CA ARG A 95 -19.03 -13.81 -15.29
C ARG A 95 -17.78 -14.42 -14.69
N GLN A 96 -16.63 -13.72 -14.78
CA GLN A 96 -15.36 -14.20 -14.23
C GLN A 96 -14.77 -13.23 -13.21
N PRO A 97 -15.25 -13.25 -11.95
CA PRO A 97 -14.58 -12.56 -10.86
C PRO A 97 -13.23 -13.24 -10.51
N PRO A 98 -12.34 -12.57 -9.76
CA PRO A 98 -12.43 -11.17 -9.29
C PRO A 98 -11.89 -10.17 -10.31
N LEU A 99 -12.48 -8.97 -10.35
CA LEU A 99 -11.99 -7.82 -11.12
C LEU A 99 -10.74 -7.22 -10.46
N THR A 100 -9.66 -7.04 -11.23
CA THR A 100 -8.44 -6.40 -10.75
C THR A 100 -8.60 -4.89 -10.69
N TYR A 101 -8.16 -4.32 -9.57
CA TYR A 101 -8.00 -2.89 -9.36
C TYR A 101 -6.51 -2.53 -9.36
N ILE A 102 -6.16 -1.41 -9.97
CA ILE A 102 -4.80 -0.87 -9.99
C ILE A 102 -4.74 0.44 -9.23
N SER A 103 -3.60 0.74 -8.62
CA SER A 103 -3.40 2.01 -7.91
C SER A 103 -3.59 3.20 -8.85
N ALA A 104 -4.34 4.21 -8.40
CA ALA A 104 -4.66 5.41 -9.15
C ALA A 104 -4.75 6.64 -8.24
N SER A 105 -4.55 7.83 -8.80
CA SER A 105 -4.66 9.12 -8.12
C SER A 105 -6.13 9.56 -7.91
N THR A 106 -6.98 8.65 -7.46
CA THR A 106 -8.39 8.92 -7.14
C THR A 106 -8.56 8.99 -5.61
N PRO A 107 -9.65 9.58 -5.07
CA PRO A 107 -9.89 9.56 -3.62
C PRO A 107 -9.89 8.16 -3.00
N LYS A 108 -10.31 7.12 -3.75
CA LYS A 108 -10.28 5.71 -3.33
C LYS A 108 -8.89 5.08 -3.42
N GLY A 109 -7.96 5.70 -4.15
CA GLY A 109 -6.61 5.20 -4.40
C GLY A 109 -6.48 4.07 -5.41
N VAL A 110 -7.60 3.68 -6.02
CA VAL A 110 -7.68 2.62 -7.03
C VAL A 110 -8.61 3.02 -8.17
N GLN A 111 -8.40 2.38 -9.32
CA GLN A 111 -9.31 2.35 -10.45
C GLN A 111 -9.47 0.90 -10.93
N THR A 112 -10.64 0.58 -11.49
CA THR A 112 -10.84 -0.73 -12.12
C THR A 112 -9.99 -0.83 -13.38
N THR A 113 -9.77 -2.06 -13.85
CA THR A 113 -9.22 -2.35 -15.18
C THR A 113 -10.31 -2.57 -16.23
N LEU A 114 -11.58 -2.28 -15.88
CA LEU A 114 -12.74 -2.62 -16.68
C LEU A 114 -12.93 -1.65 -17.83
N GLU A 115 -13.04 -2.20 -19.02
CA GLU A 115 -13.49 -1.50 -20.22
C GLU A 115 -14.80 -2.13 -20.69
N ILE A 116 -15.83 -1.29 -20.85
CA ILE A 116 -17.11 -1.70 -21.41
C ILE A 116 -17.26 -1.10 -22.79
N ARG A 117 -17.58 -1.94 -23.78
CA ARG A 117 -17.91 -1.50 -25.12
C ARG A 117 -19.34 -1.87 -25.47
N VAL A 118 -20.05 -0.95 -26.12
CA VAL A 118 -21.37 -1.21 -26.69
C VAL A 118 -21.34 -0.85 -28.17
N ASN A 119 -21.61 -1.83 -29.04
CA ASN A 119 -21.34 -1.72 -30.49
C ASN A 119 -19.89 -1.27 -30.75
N ASP A 120 -18.92 -1.94 -30.10
CA ASP A 120 -17.47 -1.65 -30.15
C ASP A 120 -17.03 -0.26 -29.66
N LEU A 121 -17.97 0.61 -29.29
CA LEU A 121 -17.69 1.93 -28.76
C LEU A 121 -17.42 1.87 -27.25
N LEU A 122 -16.31 2.46 -26.80
CA LEU A 122 -15.95 2.53 -25.37
C LEU A 122 -16.90 3.43 -24.59
N TRP A 123 -17.43 2.90 -23.48
CA TRP A 123 -18.18 3.65 -22.49
C TRP A 123 -17.28 4.00 -21.31
N LYS A 124 -17.58 5.10 -20.62
CA LYS A 124 -16.75 5.64 -19.53
C LYS A 124 -17.30 5.21 -18.17
N GLU A 125 -16.45 4.63 -17.33
CA GLU A 125 -16.81 4.39 -15.92
C GLU A 125 -16.87 5.73 -15.16
N VAL A 126 -17.92 5.93 -14.38
CA VAL A 126 -18.07 7.09 -13.49
C VAL A 126 -18.45 6.63 -12.07
N PRO A 127 -18.14 7.40 -11.02
CA PRO A 127 -18.47 7.01 -9.64
C PRO A 127 -19.98 7.08 -9.35
N SER A 128 -20.71 7.96 -10.04
CA SER A 128 -22.16 8.10 -9.92
C SER A 128 -22.75 8.72 -11.19
N PHE A 129 -24.04 8.53 -11.43
CA PHE A 129 -24.76 9.23 -12.51
C PHE A 129 -25.13 10.68 -12.17
N TYR A 130 -24.95 11.11 -10.91
CA TYR A 130 -25.30 12.47 -10.50
C TYR A 130 -24.46 13.50 -11.24
N GLY A 131 -25.10 14.55 -11.75
CA GLY A 131 -24.45 15.62 -12.50
C GLY A 131 -24.18 15.31 -13.98
N HIS A 132 -24.56 14.13 -14.48
CA HIS A 132 -24.39 13.74 -15.88
C HIS A 132 -25.66 13.92 -16.72
N GLY A 133 -25.48 14.25 -18.00
CA GLY A 133 -26.54 14.43 -18.98
C GLY A 133 -27.02 13.14 -19.66
N PRO A 134 -28.14 13.20 -20.41
CA PRO A 134 -28.80 12.02 -20.97
C PRO A 134 -28.01 11.33 -22.10
N ASN A 135 -27.16 12.07 -22.81
CA ASN A 135 -26.40 11.57 -23.97
C ASN A 135 -24.99 11.07 -23.60
N GLU A 136 -24.63 11.09 -22.33
CA GLU A 136 -23.33 10.64 -21.87
C GLU A 136 -23.25 9.11 -21.82
N ARG A 137 -22.26 8.53 -22.49
CA ARG A 137 -22.06 7.08 -22.59
C ARG A 137 -21.26 6.59 -21.39
N ILE A 138 -21.95 6.49 -20.26
CA ILE A 138 -21.37 6.22 -18.95
C ILE A 138 -21.99 4.99 -18.31
N TYR A 139 -21.20 4.34 -17.45
CA TYR A 139 -21.66 3.25 -16.60
C TYR A 139 -21.08 3.39 -15.20
N ILE A 140 -21.70 2.71 -14.23
CA ILE A 140 -21.18 2.58 -12.86
C ILE A 140 -20.97 1.10 -12.53
N THR A 141 -20.04 0.82 -11.62
CA THR A 141 -19.82 -0.51 -11.08
C THR A 141 -20.33 -0.62 -9.64
N ARG A 142 -20.83 -1.80 -9.28
CA ARG A 142 -21.24 -2.16 -7.91
C ARG A 142 -20.70 -3.54 -7.58
N LEU A 143 -20.03 -3.65 -6.44
CA LEU A 143 -19.58 -4.91 -5.87
C LEU A 143 -20.67 -5.41 -4.91
N ASP A 144 -21.08 -6.67 -5.04
CA ASP A 144 -21.97 -7.33 -4.08
C ASP A 144 -21.19 -8.06 -2.98
N ASN A 145 -21.90 -8.65 -2.02
CA ASN A 145 -21.30 -9.39 -0.91
C ASN A 145 -20.66 -10.72 -1.34
N ASP A 146 -21.01 -11.25 -2.51
CA ASP A 146 -20.46 -12.49 -3.07
C ASP A 146 -19.21 -12.23 -3.93
N GLY A 147 -18.77 -10.96 -4.03
CA GLY A 147 -17.61 -10.57 -4.81
C GLY A 147 -17.88 -10.38 -6.31
N LYS A 148 -19.14 -10.35 -6.74
CA LYS A 148 -19.53 -10.13 -8.13
C LYS A 148 -19.62 -8.64 -8.43
N ILE A 149 -19.21 -8.28 -9.64
CA ILE A 149 -19.30 -6.91 -10.14
C ILE A 149 -20.51 -6.79 -11.05
N HIS A 150 -21.38 -5.87 -10.69
CA HIS A 150 -22.51 -5.45 -11.50
C HIS A 150 -22.20 -4.13 -12.21
N ILE A 151 -22.39 -4.13 -13.52
CA ILE A 151 -22.30 -2.95 -14.38
C ILE A 151 -23.71 -2.44 -14.59
N ARG A 152 -23.95 -1.18 -14.25
CA ARG A 152 -25.24 -0.52 -14.46
C ARG A 152 -25.06 0.65 -15.40
N PHE A 153 -25.94 0.74 -16.41
CA PHE A 153 -25.99 1.84 -17.37
C PHE A 153 -26.97 2.94 -16.94
N GLY A 154 -27.02 4.05 -17.69
CA GLY A 154 -27.92 5.16 -17.41
C GLY A 154 -29.39 4.86 -17.72
N ASP A 155 -30.27 5.81 -17.40
CA ASP A 155 -31.71 5.75 -17.61
C ASP A 155 -32.19 6.62 -18.78
N GLY A 156 -31.26 7.20 -19.56
CA GLY A 156 -31.56 8.15 -20.62
C GLY A 156 -31.87 9.57 -20.13
N LYS A 157 -31.76 9.83 -18.82
CA LYS A 157 -31.82 11.17 -18.22
C LYS A 157 -30.47 11.54 -17.60
N THR A 158 -29.94 10.64 -16.78
CA THR A 158 -28.63 10.72 -16.13
C THR A 158 -27.73 9.61 -16.69
N GLY A 159 -27.20 9.84 -17.89
CA GLY A 159 -26.46 8.85 -18.69
C GLY A 159 -27.33 8.12 -19.72
N SER A 160 -26.70 7.71 -20.81
CA SER A 160 -27.31 6.99 -21.92
C SER A 160 -27.72 5.57 -21.54
N ARG A 161 -28.80 5.09 -22.17
CA ARG A 161 -29.14 3.67 -22.19
C ARG A 161 -28.32 2.98 -23.28
N PRO A 162 -27.89 1.72 -23.10
CA PRO A 162 -27.27 0.98 -24.17
C PRO A 162 -28.27 0.81 -25.32
N PRO A 163 -27.88 1.02 -26.59
CA PRO A 163 -28.76 0.78 -27.72
C PRO A 163 -29.12 -0.71 -27.82
N SER A 164 -30.33 -0.99 -28.31
CA SER A 164 -30.77 -2.36 -28.58
C SER A 164 -29.88 -3.02 -29.63
N GLY A 165 -29.45 -4.24 -29.36
CA GLY A 165 -28.60 -5.03 -30.26
C GLY A 165 -28.41 -6.44 -29.73
N GLN A 166 -27.91 -7.35 -30.58
CA GLN A 166 -27.63 -8.72 -30.17
C GLN A 166 -26.19 -8.83 -29.69
N GLU A 167 -25.99 -9.29 -28.45
CA GLU A 167 -24.65 -9.57 -27.88
C GLU A 167 -23.67 -8.39 -28.01
N ASN A 168 -24.20 -7.17 -28.04
CA ASN A 168 -23.45 -5.98 -28.39
C ASN A 168 -22.77 -5.31 -27.20
N VAL A 169 -22.95 -5.82 -25.99
CA VAL A 169 -22.29 -5.34 -24.78
C VAL A 169 -21.15 -6.28 -24.42
N THR A 170 -19.92 -5.80 -24.55
CA THR A 170 -18.70 -6.55 -24.26
C THR A 170 -17.90 -5.90 -23.14
N ALA A 171 -17.19 -6.73 -22.38
CA ALA A 171 -16.29 -6.31 -21.32
C ALA A 171 -14.89 -6.85 -21.57
N THR A 172 -13.88 -6.00 -21.40
CA THR A 172 -12.47 -6.41 -21.31
C THR A 172 -11.93 -5.93 -19.98
N TYR A 173 -11.30 -6.81 -19.21
CA TYR A 173 -10.78 -6.47 -17.89
C TYR A 173 -9.66 -7.41 -17.47
N ARG A 174 -9.00 -7.09 -16.36
CA ARG A 174 -7.99 -7.97 -15.74
C ARG A 174 -8.64 -8.76 -14.60
N LYS A 175 -8.36 -10.06 -14.57
CA LYS A 175 -8.83 -11.01 -13.57
C LYS A 175 -7.70 -11.40 -12.62
N GLY A 176 -7.93 -11.26 -11.32
CA GLY A 176 -6.97 -11.58 -10.27
C GLY A 176 -6.78 -10.45 -9.26
N ILE A 177 -6.56 -10.79 -8.00
CA ILE A 177 -6.36 -9.84 -6.90
C ILE A 177 -5.53 -10.49 -5.79
N GLY A 178 -4.98 -9.68 -4.90
CA GLY A 178 -4.34 -10.17 -3.68
C GLY A 178 -2.85 -10.43 -3.82
N LEU A 179 -2.29 -10.97 -2.74
CA LEU A 179 -0.86 -11.21 -2.58
C LEU A 179 -0.31 -12.27 -3.54
N GLY A 180 -1.18 -13.12 -4.12
CA GLY A 180 -0.78 -14.07 -5.17
C GLY A 180 -0.24 -13.38 -6.43
N GLY A 181 -0.53 -12.09 -6.62
CA GLY A 181 0.07 -11.28 -7.69
C GLY A 181 1.48 -10.75 -7.39
N LEU A 182 2.03 -10.98 -6.19
CA LEU A 182 3.39 -10.56 -5.86
C LEU A 182 4.43 -11.51 -6.43
N LEU A 183 5.13 -11.02 -7.45
CA LEU A 183 6.31 -11.63 -8.04
C LEU A 183 7.58 -11.08 -7.39
N LYS A 184 8.54 -11.96 -7.12
CA LYS A 184 9.93 -11.63 -6.80
C LYS A 184 10.66 -11.16 -8.07
N ALA A 185 11.90 -10.71 -7.92
CA ALA A 185 12.77 -10.47 -9.07
C ALA A 185 12.89 -11.75 -9.92
N ASP A 186 13.01 -11.57 -11.23
CA ASP A 186 13.23 -12.60 -12.26
C ASP A 186 12.13 -13.67 -12.40
N GLN A 187 10.95 -13.45 -11.81
CA GLN A 187 9.81 -14.37 -11.94
C GLN A 187 8.91 -14.08 -13.14
N LEU A 188 8.94 -12.86 -13.70
CA LEU A 188 8.21 -12.48 -14.90
C LEU A 188 9.10 -12.66 -16.12
N SER A 189 9.20 -13.89 -16.62
CA SER A 189 10.16 -14.28 -17.66
C SER A 189 9.54 -14.78 -18.97
N ILE A 190 8.21 -14.88 -19.04
CA ILE A 190 7.50 -15.48 -20.18
C ILE A 190 6.87 -14.39 -21.06
N LEU A 191 7.24 -14.39 -22.33
CA LEU A 191 6.59 -13.60 -23.38
C LEU A 191 5.37 -14.35 -23.92
N MET A 192 4.17 -13.86 -23.64
CA MET A 192 2.93 -14.43 -24.23
C MET A 192 2.84 -14.18 -25.73
N THR A 193 3.29 -13.00 -26.16
CA THR A 193 3.47 -12.61 -27.55
C THR A 193 4.94 -12.30 -27.77
N ARG A 194 5.51 -12.68 -28.92
CA ARG A 194 6.91 -12.41 -29.27
C ARG A 194 6.99 -11.27 -30.29
N PRO A 195 6.95 -10.00 -29.86
CA PRO A 195 7.14 -8.88 -30.78
C PRO A 195 8.53 -8.96 -31.42
N PHE A 196 8.62 -8.49 -32.67
CA PHE A 196 9.89 -8.49 -33.42
C PHE A 196 10.98 -7.73 -32.65
N GLY A 197 12.19 -8.31 -32.62
CA GLY A 197 13.35 -7.71 -31.94
C GLY A 197 13.41 -7.95 -30.43
N VAL A 198 12.42 -8.62 -29.82
CA VAL A 198 12.46 -8.95 -28.38
C VAL A 198 12.77 -10.43 -28.18
N LYS A 199 13.94 -10.70 -27.59
CA LYS A 199 14.42 -12.07 -27.32
C LYS A 199 13.89 -12.63 -26.00
N GLU A 200 13.89 -11.81 -24.96
CA GLU A 200 13.53 -12.20 -23.59
C GLU A 200 12.92 -11.03 -22.82
N VAL A 201 12.28 -11.36 -21.71
CA VAL A 201 11.77 -10.39 -20.74
C VAL A 201 12.16 -10.86 -19.35
N THR A 202 12.43 -9.92 -18.46
CA THR A 202 12.59 -10.18 -17.03
C THR A 202 12.07 -8.98 -16.23
N ASN A 203 11.82 -9.19 -14.93
CA ASN A 203 11.62 -8.12 -13.96
C ASN A 203 12.78 -8.12 -12.95
N PRO A 204 13.84 -7.30 -13.13
CA PRO A 204 14.97 -7.29 -12.19
C PRO A 204 14.57 -6.84 -10.78
N ILE A 205 13.41 -6.19 -10.64
CA ILE A 205 12.85 -5.78 -9.36
C ILE A 205 11.54 -6.53 -9.13
N GLY A 206 11.32 -6.96 -7.88
CA GLY A 206 10.05 -7.56 -7.46
C GLY A 206 8.88 -6.60 -7.61
N SER A 207 7.70 -7.16 -7.90
CA SER A 207 6.45 -6.39 -7.94
C SER A 207 6.06 -5.88 -6.55
N SER A 208 5.21 -4.85 -6.51
CA SER A 208 4.75 -4.22 -5.27
C SER A 208 3.30 -3.78 -5.39
N GLY A 209 2.72 -3.30 -4.28
CA GLY A 209 1.37 -2.71 -4.25
C GLY A 209 0.22 -3.71 -4.29
N ALA A 210 0.48 -5.02 -4.18
CA ALA A 210 -0.58 -6.01 -4.08
C ALA A 210 -1.22 -6.00 -2.68
N ALA A 211 -2.55 -6.01 -2.65
CA ALA A 211 -3.36 -6.16 -1.46
C ALA A 211 -4.58 -7.04 -1.78
N GLY A 212 -5.04 -7.79 -0.78
CA GLY A 212 -6.32 -8.50 -0.88
C GLY A 212 -7.50 -7.53 -0.80
N PRO A 213 -8.74 -8.03 -1.01
CA PRO A 213 -9.94 -7.28 -0.67
C PRO A 213 -9.92 -6.86 0.81
N GLU A 214 -10.55 -5.73 1.11
CA GLU A 214 -10.77 -5.35 2.51
C GLU A 214 -11.59 -6.41 3.24
N THR A 215 -11.20 -6.69 4.47
CA THR A 215 -12.01 -7.50 5.39
C THR A 215 -13.18 -6.69 5.92
N LEU A 216 -14.25 -7.34 6.38
CA LEU A 216 -15.42 -6.67 6.96
C LEU A 216 -15.05 -5.71 8.11
N ASP A 217 -14.06 -6.07 8.93
CA ASP A 217 -13.60 -5.22 10.03
C ASP A 217 -12.88 -3.97 9.53
N GLN A 218 -12.04 -4.11 8.49
CA GLN A 218 -11.42 -2.97 7.82
C GLN A 218 -12.48 -2.07 7.18
N THR A 219 -13.46 -2.65 6.47
CA THR A 219 -14.56 -1.89 5.87
C THR A 219 -15.38 -1.16 6.92
N ARG A 220 -15.65 -1.77 8.09
CA ARG A 220 -16.36 -1.09 9.19
C ARG A 220 -15.59 0.13 9.71
N GLN A 221 -14.26 0.08 9.72
CA GLN A 221 -13.40 1.20 10.12
C GLN A 221 -13.27 2.26 9.02
N ASN A 222 -13.15 1.84 7.75
CA ASN A 222 -12.84 2.71 6.62
C ASN A 222 -14.08 3.37 5.99
N ALA A 223 -15.23 2.68 5.95
CA ALA A 223 -16.44 3.17 5.29
C ALA A 223 -16.89 4.56 5.78
N PRO A 224 -16.92 4.86 7.10
CA PRO A 224 -17.29 6.20 7.59
C PRO A 224 -16.32 7.30 7.15
N LEU A 225 -15.03 6.97 6.92
CA LEU A 225 -13.99 7.97 6.62
C LEU A 225 -14.27 8.71 5.31
N THR A 226 -14.80 7.99 4.32
CA THR A 226 -15.16 8.57 3.01
C THR A 226 -16.28 9.62 3.11
N ILE A 227 -17.22 9.41 4.06
CA ILE A 227 -18.33 10.34 4.30
C ILE A 227 -17.85 11.55 5.12
N LEU A 228 -16.91 11.35 6.05
CA LEU A 228 -16.37 12.42 6.88
C LEU A 228 -15.55 13.44 6.07
N THR A 229 -14.88 13.00 5.01
CA THR A 229 -14.08 13.89 4.15
C THR A 229 -14.88 14.46 2.98
N LEU A 230 -15.95 13.80 2.52
CA LEU A 230 -16.70 14.18 1.30
C LEU A 230 -15.76 14.43 0.10
N ASP A 231 -14.73 13.59 -0.03
CA ASP A 231 -13.65 13.69 -1.02
C ASP A 231 -12.89 15.04 -1.01
N ARG A 232 -12.90 15.76 0.12
CA ARG A 232 -12.14 17.00 0.34
C ARG A 232 -11.23 16.88 1.56
N VAL A 233 -10.10 17.55 1.49
CA VAL A 233 -9.10 17.55 2.56
C VAL A 233 -8.84 18.99 3.02
N VAL A 234 -9.27 19.32 4.24
CA VAL A 234 -9.17 20.67 4.80
C VAL A 234 -8.52 20.64 6.18
N SER A 235 -9.08 19.86 7.09
CA SER A 235 -8.63 19.74 8.47
C SER A 235 -7.50 18.71 8.62
N LEU A 236 -6.75 18.78 9.73
CA LEU A 236 -5.76 17.75 10.06
C LEU A 236 -6.38 16.35 10.10
N LYS A 237 -7.61 16.24 10.62
CA LYS A 237 -8.33 14.97 10.70
C LYS A 237 -8.78 14.49 9.32
N ASP A 238 -9.05 15.40 8.39
CA ASP A 238 -9.37 15.05 7.01
C ASP A 238 -8.15 14.44 6.31
N PHE A 239 -6.95 15.01 6.51
CA PHE A 239 -5.71 14.42 5.98
C PHE A 239 -5.50 13.00 6.49
N GLU A 240 -5.71 12.77 7.80
CA GLU A 240 -5.61 11.44 8.39
C GLU A 240 -6.65 10.47 7.81
N ASN A 241 -7.94 10.86 7.81
CA ASN A 241 -9.04 10.03 7.36
C ASN A 241 -8.97 9.71 5.85
N PHE A 242 -8.66 10.72 5.02
CA PHE A 242 -8.49 10.54 3.57
C PHE A 242 -7.33 9.59 3.28
N THR A 243 -6.20 9.78 3.96
CA THR A 243 -5.02 8.92 3.77
C THR A 243 -5.28 7.50 4.26
N GLN A 244 -5.98 7.31 5.37
CA GLN A 244 -6.33 5.98 5.89
C GLN A 244 -7.33 5.24 5.00
N ALA A 245 -8.27 5.95 4.36
CA ALA A 245 -9.23 5.36 3.43
C ALA A 245 -8.62 5.03 2.05
N PHE A 246 -7.39 5.48 1.78
CA PHE A 246 -6.73 5.28 0.50
C PHE A 246 -6.25 3.84 0.34
N ALA A 247 -6.68 3.17 -0.74
CA ALA A 247 -6.32 1.77 -0.98
C ALA A 247 -4.79 1.56 -1.03
N GLY A 248 -4.33 0.58 -0.24
CA GLY A 248 -2.91 0.28 -0.06
C GLY A 248 -2.29 0.89 1.19
N ILE A 249 -2.98 1.82 1.86
CA ILE A 249 -2.63 2.33 3.19
C ILE A 249 -3.47 1.61 4.24
N GLU A 250 -2.83 1.12 5.30
CA GLU A 250 -3.52 0.42 6.38
C GLU A 250 -3.59 1.25 7.66
N LYS A 251 -2.59 2.11 7.90
CA LYS A 251 -2.63 3.08 9.00
C LYS A 251 -2.15 4.43 8.49
N ALA A 252 -2.83 5.48 8.93
CA ALA A 252 -2.37 6.85 8.72
C ALA A 252 -2.49 7.63 10.02
N ARG A 253 -1.64 8.65 10.14
CA ARG A 253 -1.69 9.64 11.21
C ARG A 253 -1.26 10.98 10.64
N ALA A 254 -2.03 12.03 10.90
CA ALA A 254 -1.64 13.39 10.54
C ALA A 254 -1.29 14.18 11.80
N ASP A 255 -0.10 14.77 11.84
CA ASP A 255 0.35 15.65 12.90
C ASP A 255 0.77 17.01 12.33
N TRP A 256 0.60 18.07 13.12
CA TRP A 256 1.16 19.37 12.77
C TRP A 256 2.63 19.44 13.13
N VAL A 257 3.47 19.81 12.17
CA VAL A 257 4.92 19.96 12.37
C VAL A 257 5.36 21.35 11.93
N TRP A 258 6.27 21.94 12.70
CA TRP A 258 6.96 23.18 12.34
C TRP A 258 8.32 22.81 11.76
N ASP A 259 8.58 23.15 10.49
CA ASP A 259 9.85 22.79 9.83
C ASP A 259 10.99 23.78 10.04
N GLY A 260 10.77 24.76 10.93
CA GLY A 260 11.69 25.86 11.19
C GLY A 260 11.19 27.17 10.57
N GLU A 261 10.46 27.09 9.47
CA GLU A 261 9.98 28.26 8.71
C GLU A 261 8.45 28.33 8.69
N THR A 262 7.79 27.20 8.45
CA THR A 262 6.35 27.12 8.29
C THR A 262 5.74 25.93 9.02
N ARG A 263 4.44 26.03 9.27
CA ARG A 263 3.65 24.90 9.78
C ARG A 263 3.17 24.07 8.59
N LEU A 264 3.47 22.77 8.61
CA LEU A 264 3.02 21.81 7.60
C LEU A 264 2.27 20.64 8.23
N VAL A 265 1.42 20.00 7.44
CA VAL A 265 0.77 18.75 7.81
C VAL A 265 1.73 17.60 7.51
N TYR A 266 2.10 16.84 8.53
CA TYR A 266 3.00 15.72 8.40
C TYR A 266 2.23 14.42 8.56
N ILE A 267 2.15 13.65 7.47
CA ILE A 267 1.34 12.45 7.36
C ILE A 267 2.26 11.24 7.47
N THR A 268 2.09 10.49 8.55
CA THR A 268 2.77 9.21 8.74
C THR A 268 1.87 8.08 8.24
N VAL A 269 2.40 7.21 7.39
CA VAL A 269 1.64 6.10 6.79
C VAL A 269 2.31 4.75 7.04
N ALA A 270 1.49 3.71 7.10
CA ALA A 270 1.92 2.31 6.98
C ALA A 270 1.12 1.66 5.86
N GLY A 271 1.80 0.98 4.94
CA GLY A 271 1.16 0.23 3.87
C GLY A 271 0.56 -1.09 4.39
N ALA A 272 -0.06 -1.84 3.47
CA ALA A 272 -0.64 -3.14 3.77
C ALA A 272 0.35 -4.09 4.47
N ASN A 273 -0.12 -4.77 5.53
CA ASN A 273 0.64 -5.66 6.40
C ASN A 273 1.90 -5.00 7.02
N GLY A 274 1.86 -3.69 7.25
CA GLY A 274 2.95 -2.94 7.88
C GLY A 274 4.16 -2.68 6.97
N LYS A 275 4.03 -2.92 5.66
CA LYS A 275 5.09 -2.57 4.69
C LYS A 275 5.33 -1.06 4.68
N THR A 276 6.59 -0.69 4.49
CA THR A 276 6.95 0.71 4.28
C THR A 276 6.43 1.20 2.93
N VAL A 277 6.06 2.47 2.88
CA VAL A 277 5.63 3.13 1.63
C VAL A 277 6.81 3.94 1.10
N ASP A 278 7.47 3.42 0.07
CA ASP A 278 8.57 4.09 -0.62
C ASP A 278 8.05 5.33 -1.37
N GLU A 279 8.75 6.45 -1.26
CA GLU A 279 8.43 7.71 -1.95
C GLU A 279 8.47 7.59 -3.47
N GLU A 280 9.24 6.64 -4.00
CA GLU A 280 9.30 6.37 -5.43
C GLU A 280 8.20 5.43 -5.93
N SER A 281 7.49 4.78 -5.01
CA SER A 281 6.43 3.84 -5.35
C SER A 281 5.26 4.52 -6.06
N THR A 282 4.56 3.74 -6.88
CA THR A 282 3.32 4.21 -7.53
C THR A 282 2.25 4.55 -6.50
N LEU A 283 2.19 3.79 -5.39
CA LEU A 283 1.27 4.06 -4.28
C LEU A 283 1.49 5.45 -3.68
N TYR A 284 2.73 5.80 -3.34
CA TYR A 284 3.06 7.11 -2.78
C TYR A 284 2.69 8.25 -3.73
N LYS A 285 3.09 8.14 -5.00
CA LYS A 285 2.84 9.17 -6.01
C LYS A 285 1.34 9.39 -6.21
N ASN A 286 0.57 8.31 -6.30
CA ASN A 286 -0.88 8.38 -6.46
C ASN A 286 -1.56 8.95 -5.22
N LEU A 287 -1.15 8.55 -4.01
CA LEU A 287 -1.68 9.09 -2.75
C LEU A 287 -1.42 10.60 -2.66
N ARG A 288 -0.18 11.03 -2.92
CA ARG A 288 0.20 12.45 -2.92
C ARG A 288 -0.64 13.24 -3.91
N ASN A 289 -0.75 12.77 -5.15
CA ASN A 289 -1.54 13.43 -6.19
C ASN A 289 -3.03 13.49 -5.84
N ALA A 290 -3.58 12.44 -5.21
CA ALA A 290 -4.98 12.42 -4.78
C ALA A 290 -5.24 13.43 -3.65
N ILE A 291 -4.31 13.55 -2.69
CA ILE A 291 -4.39 14.58 -1.64
C ILE A 291 -4.28 15.98 -2.25
N GLU A 292 -3.32 16.21 -3.15
CA GLU A 292 -3.14 17.50 -3.84
C GLU A 292 -4.41 17.89 -4.62
N GLY A 293 -5.02 16.95 -5.35
CA GLY A 293 -6.26 17.19 -6.10
C GLY A 293 -7.50 17.38 -5.23
N SER A 294 -7.47 16.93 -3.98
CA SER A 294 -8.58 17.04 -3.01
C SER A 294 -8.41 18.20 -2.02
N CYS A 295 -7.27 18.90 -2.09
CA CYS A 295 -6.91 20.05 -1.26
C CYS A 295 -7.02 21.35 -2.08
N ASN A 296 -7.20 22.49 -1.42
CA ASN A 296 -7.26 23.81 -2.07
C ASN A 296 -5.87 24.40 -2.45
N GLY A 297 -4.81 23.57 -2.48
CA GLY A 297 -3.43 23.95 -2.82
C GLY A 297 -2.70 24.87 -1.84
N ARG A 298 -3.34 25.34 -0.76
CA ARG A 298 -2.73 26.29 0.20
C ARG A 298 -2.00 25.62 1.36
N GLN A 299 -2.34 24.37 1.66
CA GLN A 299 -1.77 23.65 2.80
C GLN A 299 -0.57 22.80 2.36
N SER A 300 0.62 23.17 2.84
CA SER A 300 1.81 22.33 2.69
C SER A 300 1.67 21.05 3.51
N PHE A 301 2.01 19.92 2.90
CA PHE A 301 2.06 18.64 3.58
C PHE A 301 3.25 17.79 3.11
N ARG A 302 3.65 16.82 3.94
CA ARG A 302 4.64 15.78 3.58
C ARG A 302 4.14 14.43 4.06
N ILE A 303 4.44 13.38 3.31
CA ILE A 303 4.09 12.00 3.64
C ILE A 303 5.37 11.22 3.90
N LYS A 304 5.43 10.44 4.97
CA LYS A 304 6.53 9.52 5.26
C LYS A 304 6.03 8.20 5.83
N SER A 305 6.75 7.13 5.54
CA SER A 305 6.50 5.85 6.20
C SER A 305 6.78 5.95 7.70
N TYR A 306 6.02 5.20 8.50
CA TYR A 306 6.21 5.12 9.96
C TYR A 306 7.60 4.62 10.37
N ALA A 307 8.02 4.97 11.58
CA ALA A 307 9.16 4.36 12.24
C ALA A 307 8.70 3.14 13.05
N SER A 308 9.19 1.95 12.68
CA SER A 308 8.92 0.73 13.44
C SER A 308 9.81 0.68 14.68
N ILE A 309 9.21 0.60 15.86
CA ILE A 309 9.90 0.37 17.12
C ILE A 309 9.30 -0.86 17.79
N SER A 310 10.16 -1.69 18.38
CA SER A 310 9.74 -2.89 19.10
C SER A 310 10.12 -2.81 20.57
N PHE A 311 9.36 -3.50 21.42
CA PHE A 311 9.67 -3.64 22.83
C PHE A 311 9.71 -5.10 23.26
N HIS A 312 10.26 -5.30 24.44
CA HIS A 312 10.44 -6.57 25.10
C HIS A 312 9.86 -6.51 26.50
N LEU A 313 9.45 -7.67 27.01
CA LEU A 313 8.96 -7.77 28.38
C LEU A 313 9.34 -9.09 29.03
N LYS A 314 9.49 -9.04 30.35
CA LYS A 314 9.64 -10.21 31.22
C LYS A 314 8.62 -10.15 32.34
N ALA A 315 7.82 -11.20 32.46
CA ALA A 315 6.80 -11.31 33.49
C ALA A 315 6.96 -12.61 34.29
N ASN A 316 6.88 -12.49 35.61
CA ASN A 316 6.64 -13.61 36.50
C ASN A 316 5.13 -13.79 36.67
N ILE A 317 4.66 -15.02 36.55
CA ILE A 317 3.24 -15.35 36.58
C ILE A 317 2.99 -16.42 37.63
N TRP A 318 2.02 -16.17 38.50
CA TRP A 318 1.49 -17.20 39.39
C TRP A 318 0.25 -17.83 38.74
N ILE A 319 0.36 -19.10 38.40
CA ILE A 319 -0.69 -19.89 37.75
C ILE A 319 -1.44 -20.73 38.79
N ASP A 320 -2.77 -20.79 38.69
CA ASP A 320 -3.58 -21.70 39.48
C ASP A 320 -3.25 -23.15 39.10
N HIS A 321 -2.79 -23.93 40.07
CA HIS A 321 -2.42 -25.35 39.95
C HIS A 321 -3.46 -26.27 39.28
N ARG A 322 -4.73 -25.86 39.21
CA ARG A 322 -5.80 -26.60 38.52
C ARG A 322 -5.72 -26.49 37.00
N TYR A 323 -5.02 -25.49 36.46
CA TYR A 323 -4.83 -25.27 35.03
C TYR A 323 -3.53 -25.92 34.54
N ILE A 324 -3.52 -26.34 33.27
CA ILE A 324 -2.30 -26.83 32.60
C ILE A 324 -1.40 -25.62 32.32
N LYS A 325 -0.23 -25.58 32.97
CA LYS A 325 0.73 -24.48 32.91
C LYS A 325 1.08 -24.08 31.49
N GLU A 326 1.47 -25.05 30.66
CA GLU A 326 1.95 -24.81 29.30
C GLU A 326 0.88 -24.12 28.46
N LYS A 327 -0.39 -24.54 28.64
CA LYS A 327 -1.53 -23.93 27.95
C LYS A 327 -1.74 -22.48 28.38
N VAL A 328 -1.69 -22.19 29.68
CA VAL A 328 -1.84 -20.82 30.19
C VAL A 328 -0.71 -19.93 29.68
N MET A 329 0.53 -20.41 29.67
CA MET A 329 1.67 -19.66 29.13
C MET A 329 1.51 -19.38 27.63
N THR A 330 1.11 -20.37 26.84
CA THR A 330 0.81 -20.17 25.41
C THR A 330 -0.35 -19.19 25.18
N ASP A 331 -1.39 -19.24 26.00
CA ASP A 331 -2.53 -18.32 25.92
C ASP A 331 -2.08 -16.86 26.21
N VAL A 332 -1.18 -16.67 27.18
CA VAL A 332 -0.57 -15.36 27.50
C VAL A 332 0.26 -14.85 26.32
N GLU A 333 1.18 -15.66 25.81
CA GLU A 333 2.03 -15.29 24.67
C GLU A 333 1.19 -14.94 23.43
N THR A 334 0.19 -15.76 23.12
CA THR A 334 -0.70 -15.55 21.98
C THR A 334 -1.48 -14.24 22.13
N THR A 335 -2.03 -13.98 23.33
CA THR A 335 -2.81 -12.77 23.61
C THR A 335 -1.95 -11.52 23.50
N LEU A 336 -0.74 -11.53 24.08
CA LEU A 336 0.19 -10.40 24.01
C LEU A 336 0.66 -10.15 22.58
N ASN A 337 1.05 -11.20 21.85
CA ASN A 337 1.45 -11.07 20.44
C ASN A 337 0.30 -10.52 19.57
N GLN A 338 -0.94 -10.95 19.82
CA GLN A 338 -2.10 -10.43 19.09
C GLN A 338 -2.38 -8.96 19.42
N LEU A 339 -2.43 -8.59 20.71
CA LEU A 339 -2.78 -7.25 21.16
C LEU A 339 -1.72 -6.21 20.80
N TYR A 340 -0.45 -6.59 20.85
CA TYR A 340 0.68 -5.73 20.52
C TYR A 340 1.21 -5.92 19.09
N SER A 341 0.44 -6.62 18.24
CA SER A 341 0.71 -6.75 16.81
C SER A 341 0.51 -5.44 16.05
N PHE A 342 1.10 -5.36 14.85
CA PHE A 342 0.81 -4.30 13.89
C PHE A 342 -0.70 -4.09 13.71
N LYS A 343 -1.48 -5.16 13.57
CA LYS A 343 -2.93 -5.07 13.29
C LYS A 343 -3.67 -4.26 14.37
N GLN A 344 -3.41 -4.54 15.64
CA GLN A 344 -4.12 -3.93 16.78
C GLN A 344 -3.54 -2.58 17.22
N ARG A 345 -2.23 -2.36 17.06
CA ARG A 345 -1.55 -1.14 17.53
C ARG A 345 -1.82 0.06 16.63
N ARG A 346 -1.88 1.26 17.20
CA ARG A 346 -2.02 2.52 16.47
C ARG A 346 -0.71 3.30 16.44
N LEU A 347 -0.56 4.15 15.42
CA LEU A 347 0.57 5.08 15.33
C LEU A 347 0.57 6.05 16.52
N ALA A 348 1.76 6.24 17.12
CA ALA A 348 1.98 7.02 18.33
C ALA A 348 1.16 6.55 19.55
N GLN A 349 0.91 5.24 19.65
CA GLN A 349 0.33 4.62 20.84
C GLN A 349 1.44 4.11 21.76
N ALA A 350 1.49 4.62 22.99
CA ALA A 350 2.42 4.18 24.03
C ALA A 350 2.05 2.80 24.60
N VAL A 351 2.97 2.19 25.35
CA VAL A 351 2.71 0.98 26.18
C VAL A 351 2.99 1.33 27.63
N THR A 352 2.17 0.85 28.55
CA THR A 352 2.37 1.06 29.99
C THR A 352 2.56 -0.27 30.73
N LYS A 353 3.26 -0.25 31.87
CA LYS A 353 3.39 -1.44 32.72
C LYS A 353 2.01 -1.95 33.14
N SER A 354 1.13 -1.05 33.55
CA SER A 354 -0.21 -1.40 34.06
C SER A 354 -1.10 -2.04 32.99
N GLU A 355 -1.08 -1.56 31.74
CA GLU A 355 -1.87 -2.20 30.68
C GLU A 355 -1.38 -3.63 30.38
N VAL A 356 -0.06 -3.86 30.37
CA VAL A 356 0.51 -5.20 30.14
C VAL A 356 0.08 -6.13 31.26
N MET A 357 0.23 -5.70 32.52
CA MET A 357 -0.18 -6.49 33.68
C MET A 357 -1.67 -6.80 33.68
N ALA A 358 -2.52 -5.81 33.38
CA ALA A 358 -3.97 -6.00 33.34
C ALA A 358 -4.37 -7.05 32.28
N VAL A 359 -3.79 -6.97 31.08
CA VAL A 359 -4.05 -7.94 30.01
C VAL A 359 -3.68 -9.36 30.41
N ILE A 360 -2.52 -9.54 31.05
CA ILE A 360 -2.10 -10.87 31.52
C ILE A 360 -3.04 -11.34 32.65
N GLN A 361 -3.38 -10.45 33.59
CA GLN A 361 -4.18 -10.80 34.75
C GLN A 361 -5.64 -11.15 34.43
N GLU A 362 -6.20 -10.66 33.33
CA GLU A 362 -7.55 -11.02 32.87
C GLU A 362 -7.66 -12.46 32.31
N LEU A 363 -6.53 -13.10 32.00
CA LEU A 363 -6.54 -14.46 31.45
C LEU A 363 -6.88 -15.51 32.50
N LYS A 364 -7.65 -16.53 32.09
CA LYS A 364 -8.07 -17.62 32.97
C LYS A 364 -6.86 -18.44 33.44
N GLY A 365 -6.84 -18.76 34.73
CA GLY A 365 -5.76 -19.52 35.35
C GLY A 365 -4.61 -18.67 35.90
N ILE A 366 -4.66 -17.35 35.73
CA ILE A 366 -3.69 -16.42 36.31
C ILE A 366 -4.20 -15.97 37.69
N VAL A 367 -3.38 -16.15 38.72
CA VAL A 367 -3.65 -15.69 40.09
C VAL A 367 -3.00 -14.33 40.34
N ALA A 368 -1.76 -14.16 39.90
CA ALA A 368 -0.99 -12.93 40.04
C ALA A 368 0.03 -12.78 38.91
N VAL A 369 0.44 -11.54 38.66
CA VAL A 369 1.46 -11.17 37.67
C VAL A 369 2.39 -10.16 38.31
N ASP A 370 3.69 -10.33 38.09
CA ASP A 370 4.70 -9.30 38.34
C ASP A 370 5.52 -9.08 37.08
N LEU A 371 5.74 -7.81 36.72
CA LEU A 371 6.47 -7.43 35.51
C LEU A 371 7.84 -6.91 35.93
N ASP A 372 8.88 -7.68 35.57
CA ASP A 372 10.29 -7.43 35.91
C ASP A 372 10.96 -6.51 34.89
N GLU A 373 10.61 -6.65 33.61
CA GLU A 373 11.26 -5.90 32.52
C GLU A 373 10.21 -5.43 31.52
N LEU A 374 10.36 -4.19 31.06
CA LEU A 374 9.58 -3.59 29.99
C LEU A 374 10.43 -2.50 29.34
N PHE A 375 10.99 -2.75 28.16
CA PHE A 375 11.99 -1.87 27.55
C PHE A 375 11.96 -1.93 26.02
N LEU A 376 12.43 -0.86 25.36
CA LEU A 376 12.54 -0.82 23.90
C LEU A 376 13.73 -1.64 23.40
N THR A 377 13.62 -2.19 22.20
CA THR A 377 14.72 -2.89 21.55
C THR A 377 15.90 -1.94 21.34
N GLY A 378 17.09 -2.35 21.81
CA GLY A 378 18.31 -1.54 21.77
C GLY A 378 18.55 -0.68 23.01
N GLU A 379 17.61 -0.66 23.96
CA GLU A 379 17.79 -0.06 25.28
C GLU A 379 18.17 -1.11 26.34
N ALA A 380 18.52 -0.64 27.54
CA ALA A 380 18.86 -1.52 28.67
C ALA A 380 17.63 -2.31 29.14
N ASN A 381 17.85 -3.56 29.58
CA ASN A 381 16.82 -4.45 30.11
C ASN A 381 16.38 -4.00 31.51
N ILE A 382 15.59 -2.93 31.58
CA ILE A 382 15.06 -2.38 32.82
C ILE A 382 13.52 -2.37 32.80
N LEU A 383 12.93 -2.25 33.97
CA LEU A 383 11.50 -2.02 34.10
C LEU A 383 11.17 -0.54 33.84
N ASN A 384 10.59 -0.24 32.69
CA ASN A 384 9.96 1.06 32.47
C ASN A 384 8.47 1.01 32.83
N SER A 385 7.96 2.04 33.50
CA SER A 385 6.51 2.16 33.74
C SER A 385 5.74 2.59 32.50
N TYR A 386 6.44 3.22 31.54
CA TYR A 386 5.88 3.82 30.35
C TYR A 386 6.89 3.76 29.20
N LEU A 387 6.48 3.16 28.08
CA LEU A 387 7.22 3.16 26.82
C LEU A 387 6.55 4.12 25.83
N PRO A 388 7.17 5.26 25.50
CA PRO A 388 6.59 6.21 24.56
C PRO A 388 6.57 5.64 23.14
N ALA A 389 5.53 6.01 22.38
CA ALA A 389 5.58 6.02 20.92
C ALA A 389 5.33 7.45 20.45
N ARG A 390 6.31 8.06 19.79
CA ARG A 390 6.26 9.48 19.47
C ARG A 390 5.36 9.74 18.26
N ARG A 391 4.77 10.93 18.24
CA ARG A 391 4.03 11.49 17.10
C ARG A 391 4.99 12.02 16.04
N GLY A 392 4.44 12.32 14.86
CA GLY A 392 5.15 13.07 13.83
C GLY A 392 5.65 14.40 14.40
N ARG A 393 6.95 14.68 14.23
CA ARG A 393 7.60 15.84 14.85
C ARG A 393 8.73 16.36 13.98
N TRP A 394 9.23 17.54 14.31
CA TRP A 394 10.49 18.03 13.75
C TRP A 394 11.67 17.48 14.56
N ASP A 395 12.60 16.79 13.89
CA ASP A 395 13.87 16.42 14.49
C ASP A 395 14.83 17.60 14.38
N ARG A 396 15.13 18.23 15.51
CA ARG A 396 16.02 19.40 15.58
C ARG A 396 17.47 19.06 15.29
N GLN A 397 17.92 17.83 15.60
CA GLN A 397 19.30 17.42 15.38
C GLN A 397 19.54 17.15 13.90
N GLN A 398 18.63 16.41 13.28
CA GLN A 398 18.72 16.06 11.86
C GLN A 398 18.16 17.14 10.93
N LYS A 399 17.53 18.19 11.49
CA LYS A 399 16.84 19.27 10.75
C LYS A 399 15.88 18.73 9.68
N GLN A 400 15.13 17.68 10.04
CA GLN A 400 14.16 17.05 9.15
C GLN A 400 12.95 16.54 9.96
N PRO A 401 11.78 16.35 9.36
CA PRO A 401 10.64 15.81 10.09
C PRO A 401 10.82 14.30 10.31
N ALA A 402 10.53 13.83 11.52
CA ALA A 402 10.55 12.43 11.93
C ALA A 402 9.12 11.87 11.96
N PRO A 403 8.87 10.69 11.37
CA PRO A 403 7.56 10.02 11.35
C PRO A 403 7.07 9.66 12.74
N ALA A 404 5.75 9.47 12.86
CA ALA A 404 5.19 8.83 14.02
C ALA A 404 5.70 7.38 14.14
N GLU A 405 5.87 6.95 15.37
CA GLU A 405 6.39 5.64 15.71
C GLU A 405 5.25 4.64 15.89
N LEU A 406 5.45 3.40 15.45
CA LEU A 406 4.56 2.29 15.75
C LEU A 406 5.26 1.33 16.70
N LEU A 407 4.75 1.26 17.93
CA LEU A 407 5.27 0.41 18.98
C LEU A 407 4.57 -0.95 18.99
N THR A 408 5.33 -1.99 18.69
CA THR A 408 4.87 -3.39 18.61
C THR A 408 5.71 -4.31 19.49
N LEU A 409 5.15 -5.44 19.89
CA LEU A 409 5.90 -6.46 20.63
C LEU A 409 6.82 -7.22 19.67
N SER A 410 8.07 -7.44 20.09
CA SER A 410 9.00 -8.22 19.28
C SER A 410 8.62 -9.72 19.27
N PRO A 411 8.56 -10.39 18.10
CA PRO A 411 8.05 -11.76 17.98
C PRO A 411 8.72 -12.81 18.88
N ASP A 412 10.00 -12.63 19.22
CA ASP A 412 10.81 -13.66 19.90
C ASP A 412 11.13 -13.33 21.37
N ARG A 413 10.47 -12.34 21.98
CA ARG A 413 10.95 -11.72 23.22
C ARG A 413 9.87 -11.43 24.26
N ILE A 414 9.00 -12.40 24.48
CA ILE A 414 8.21 -12.50 25.71
C ILE A 414 8.93 -13.51 26.60
N THR A 415 9.40 -13.07 27.77
CA THR A 415 9.98 -13.99 28.76
C THR A 415 8.98 -14.21 29.88
N LEU A 416 8.34 -15.38 29.90
CA LEU A 416 7.42 -15.77 30.97
C LEU A 416 8.11 -16.75 31.91
N VAL A 417 8.05 -16.44 33.20
CA VAL A 417 8.59 -17.31 34.26
C VAL A 417 7.47 -17.61 35.24
N GLU A 418 7.34 -18.87 35.65
CA GLU A 418 6.40 -19.23 36.72
C GLU A 418 6.97 -18.81 38.08
N MET A 419 6.17 -18.11 38.88
CA MET A 419 6.51 -17.81 40.26
C MET A 419 6.63 -19.12 41.05
N LYS A 420 7.78 -19.35 41.66
CA LYS A 420 7.94 -20.44 42.64
C LYS A 420 7.18 -20.05 43.91
N LYS A 421 6.37 -20.98 44.42
CA LYS A 421 5.69 -20.87 45.72
C LYS A 421 6.66 -20.58 46.84
#